data_AF-A0A3M1TE72-F1
#
_entry.id   AF-A0A3M1TE72-F1
#
_cell.length_a   1.000
_cell.length_b   1.000
_cell.length_c   1.000
_cell.angle_alpha   90.00
_cell.angle_beta   90.00
_cell.angle_gamma   90.00
#
_symmetry.space_group_name_H-M   'P 1'
#
loop_
_entity.id
_entity.type
_entity.pdbx_description
1 polymer ?
#
loop_
_entity_poly.entity_id
_entity_poly.type
_entity_poly.pdbx_seq_one_letter_code
_entity_poly.pdbx_strand_id
1 'polypeptide(L)'
;MRIAAVVQALLGIFCALAVPCMGFGIYVQTTLPAARRPSLTGALLGLVVYFLLAVFFAVTAVGAWRHRRWVRPVMLALSLPGTLLGVLATGVLALTLPEVLQAALAGAGSPGGGPAAPPPLAATFAAAVSIGAGLIFYVGLPGLLAALYARSDLQERCAALDPQPRWTDHLPLPVLGTSLWLGLGAVGVLLCLPYGVFPCFGVLLAGPPATALVLLTAAACAVLARAVYRRHPLAWNATLALVALGGLSGSLTFVRVDPLDVYRLSNTLPREQLALMERMRTGRLRLAFVGSTALSALAAAAFLLAQRRAFGPAAGTPSALPPPGPVPPAPAEATGDAPRSEDRPPEELASGPH
;
A
#
# COMPACT_ATOMS: atom_id res chain seq x y z
N MET A 1 16.15 -13.24 -4.44
CA MET A 1 16.39 -11.83 -4.06
C MET A 1 16.50 -10.97 -5.29
N ARG A 2 17.38 -11.28 -6.26
CA ARG A 2 17.50 -10.51 -7.52
C ARG A 2 16.16 -10.26 -8.24
N ILE A 3 15.33 -11.29 -8.43
CA ILE A 3 14.00 -11.12 -9.07
C ILE A 3 13.11 -10.14 -8.26
N ALA A 4 13.02 -10.31 -6.94
CA ALA A 4 12.22 -9.41 -6.10
C ALA A 4 12.75 -7.96 -6.13
N ALA A 5 14.07 -7.78 -6.10
CA ALA A 5 14.71 -6.48 -6.21
C ALA A 5 14.42 -5.82 -7.57
N VAL A 6 14.48 -6.58 -8.67
CA VAL A 6 14.13 -6.10 -10.01
C VAL A 6 12.67 -5.69 -10.09
N VAL A 7 11.75 -6.53 -9.59
CA VAL A 7 10.31 -6.20 -9.55
C VAL A 7 10.06 -4.91 -8.77
N GLN A 8 10.65 -4.76 -7.57
CA GLN A 8 10.54 -3.53 -6.79
C GLN A 8 11.15 -2.32 -7.48
N ALA A 9 12.32 -2.48 -8.13
CA ALA A 9 12.95 -1.41 -8.87
C ALA A 9 12.08 -0.94 -10.04
N LEU A 10 11.49 -1.88 -10.79
CA LEU A 10 10.56 -1.56 -11.88
C LEU A 10 9.30 -0.84 -11.36
N LEU A 11 8.75 -1.26 -10.22
CA LEU A 11 7.64 -0.55 -9.57
C LEU A 11 8.03 0.86 -9.12
N GLY A 12 9.23 1.01 -8.55
CA GLY A 12 9.77 2.31 -8.15
C GLY A 12 9.95 3.24 -9.36
N ILE A 13 10.51 2.74 -10.46
CA ILE A 13 10.66 3.48 -11.73
C ILE A 13 9.28 3.84 -12.29
N PHE A 14 8.33 2.92 -12.30
CA PHE A 14 6.97 3.19 -12.75
C PHE A 14 6.31 4.31 -11.93
N CYS A 15 6.37 4.24 -10.59
CA CYS A 15 5.86 5.32 -9.73
C CYS A 15 6.61 6.64 -9.94
N ALA A 16 7.93 6.60 -10.13
CA ALA A 16 8.74 7.79 -10.39
C ALA A 16 8.40 8.45 -11.73
N LEU A 17 8.07 7.66 -12.77
CA LEU A 17 7.61 8.14 -14.08
C LEU A 17 6.17 8.69 -14.02
N ALA A 18 5.31 8.13 -13.16
CA ALA A 18 3.97 8.65 -12.97
C ALA A 18 3.97 10.10 -12.45
N VAL A 19 4.94 10.49 -11.62
CA VAL A 19 5.08 11.85 -11.06
C VAL A 19 5.17 12.95 -12.15
N PRO A 20 6.16 12.94 -13.08
CA PRO A 20 6.23 13.93 -14.14
C PRO A 20 5.05 13.83 -15.12
N CYS A 21 4.52 12.63 -15.38
CA CYS A 21 3.31 12.47 -16.21
C CYS A 21 2.09 13.16 -15.57
N MET A 22 1.90 13.03 -14.26
CA MET A 22 0.85 13.74 -13.52
C MET A 22 1.11 15.25 -13.47
N GLY A 23 2.36 15.67 -13.29
CA GLY A 23 2.74 17.08 -13.37
C GLY A 23 2.43 17.70 -14.73
N PHE A 24 2.74 16.99 -15.81
CA PHE A 24 2.35 17.36 -17.17
C PHE A 24 0.83 17.38 -17.34
N GLY A 25 0.11 16.41 -16.79
CA GLY A 25 -1.35 16.39 -16.77
C GLY A 25 -1.94 17.63 -16.09
N ILE A 26 -1.40 18.04 -14.95
CA ILE A 26 -1.78 19.29 -14.26
C ILE A 26 -1.49 20.51 -15.15
N TYR A 27 -0.33 20.56 -15.79
CA TYR A 27 0.00 21.64 -16.72
C TYR A 27 -0.99 21.72 -17.89
N VAL A 28 -1.31 20.60 -18.54
CA VAL A 28 -2.31 20.54 -19.61
C VAL A 28 -3.70 20.97 -19.11
N GLN A 29 -4.08 20.65 -17.86
CA GLN A 29 -5.35 21.12 -17.30
C GLN A 29 -5.43 22.65 -17.20
N THR A 30 -4.30 23.35 -17.09
CA THR A 30 -4.31 24.82 -17.08
C THR A 30 -4.73 25.43 -18.42
N THR A 31 -4.59 24.68 -19.53
CA THR A 31 -5.02 25.14 -20.86
C THR A 31 -6.50 24.89 -21.12
N LEU A 32 -7.16 24.06 -20.30
CA LEU A 32 -8.59 23.81 -20.39
C LEU A 32 -9.41 24.99 -19.82
N PRO A 33 -10.62 25.23 -20.33
CA PRO A 33 -11.57 26.15 -19.72
C PRO A 33 -11.83 25.78 -18.26
N ALA A 34 -12.00 26.78 -17.39
CA ALA A 34 -12.13 26.59 -15.94
C ALA A 34 -13.21 25.56 -15.55
N ALA A 35 -14.34 25.53 -16.27
CA ALA A 35 -15.43 24.59 -16.05
C ALA A 35 -15.03 23.10 -16.19
N ARG A 36 -14.00 22.81 -17.00
CA ARG A 36 -13.56 21.44 -17.31
C ARG A 36 -12.30 21.02 -16.55
N ARG A 37 -11.76 21.89 -15.69
CA ARG A 37 -10.53 21.58 -14.94
C ARG A 37 -10.85 20.56 -13.83
N PRO A 38 -10.17 19.40 -13.79
CA PRO A 38 -10.25 18.48 -12.67
C PRO A 38 -9.77 19.13 -11.36
N SER A 39 -10.04 18.45 -10.25
CA SER A 39 -9.57 18.86 -8.93
C SER A 39 -8.03 18.91 -8.87
N LEU A 40 -7.46 20.11 -8.70
CA LEU A 40 -6.02 20.27 -8.44
C LEU A 40 -5.61 19.56 -7.14
N THR A 41 -6.46 19.60 -6.11
CA THR A 41 -6.23 18.95 -4.83
C THR A 41 -6.00 17.45 -4.99
N GLY A 42 -6.87 16.77 -5.75
CA GLY A 42 -6.73 15.34 -6.03
C GLY A 42 -5.46 15.03 -6.83
N ALA A 43 -5.13 15.86 -7.82
CA ALA A 43 -3.93 15.67 -8.63
C ALA A 43 -2.63 15.84 -7.83
N LEU A 44 -2.55 16.89 -7.00
CA LEU A 44 -1.41 17.13 -6.10
C LEU A 44 -1.26 16.01 -5.07
N LEU A 45 -2.37 15.55 -4.51
CA LEU A 45 -2.35 14.41 -3.59
C LEU A 45 -1.80 13.15 -4.27
N GLY A 46 -2.27 12.86 -5.48
CA GLY A 46 -1.75 11.73 -6.26
C GLY A 46 -0.24 11.84 -6.51
N LEU A 47 0.24 13.03 -6.84
CA LEU A 47 1.68 13.29 -7.03
C LEU A 47 2.48 12.97 -5.77
N VAL A 48 2.01 13.43 -4.60
CA VAL A 48 2.65 13.14 -3.30
C VAL A 48 2.65 11.62 -3.03
N VAL A 49 1.52 10.93 -3.24
CA VAL A 49 1.42 9.49 -3.03
C VAL A 49 2.37 8.71 -3.93
N TYR A 50 2.40 9.00 -5.23
CA TYR A 50 3.30 8.32 -6.16
C TYR A 50 4.77 8.60 -5.87
N PHE A 51 5.10 9.82 -5.45
CA PHE A 51 6.46 10.14 -5.01
C PHE A 51 6.88 9.33 -3.79
N LEU A 52 6.03 9.26 -2.76
CA LEU A 52 6.29 8.46 -1.56
C LEU A 52 6.44 6.96 -1.88
N LEU A 53 5.58 6.43 -2.76
CA LEU A 53 5.69 5.05 -3.23
C LEU A 53 6.98 4.81 -4.02
N ALA A 54 7.38 5.74 -4.89
CA ALA A 54 8.63 5.64 -5.64
C ALA A 54 9.84 5.56 -4.70
N VAL A 55 9.90 6.43 -3.69
CA VAL A 55 10.95 6.41 -2.66
C VAL A 55 10.93 5.09 -1.89
N PHE A 56 9.74 4.64 -1.44
CA PHE A 56 9.60 3.39 -0.72
C PHE A 56 10.10 2.17 -1.53
N PHE A 57 9.67 2.06 -2.79
CA PHE A 57 10.09 0.97 -3.67
C PHE A 57 11.57 1.05 -4.03
N ALA A 58 12.13 2.25 -4.24
CA ALA A 58 13.57 2.41 -4.46
C ALA A 58 14.39 1.95 -3.24
N VAL A 59 14.02 2.38 -2.04
CA VAL A 59 14.71 2.02 -0.79
C VAL A 59 14.63 0.51 -0.53
N THR A 60 13.46 -0.09 -0.72
CA THR A 60 13.29 -1.55 -0.54
C THR A 60 13.99 -2.35 -1.64
N ALA A 61 14.00 -1.88 -2.89
CA ALA A 61 14.76 -2.50 -3.99
C ALA A 61 16.27 -2.51 -3.72
N VAL A 62 16.84 -1.37 -3.28
CA VAL A 62 18.25 -1.28 -2.89
C VAL A 62 18.56 -2.21 -1.72
N GLY A 63 17.67 -2.25 -0.73
CA GLY A 63 17.77 -3.19 0.39
C GLY A 63 17.77 -4.65 -0.07
N ALA A 64 16.88 -5.01 -0.99
CA ALA A 64 16.75 -6.36 -1.54
C ALA A 64 17.99 -6.74 -2.38
N TRP A 65 18.52 -5.80 -3.18
CA TRP A 65 19.76 -5.99 -3.94
C TRP A 65 20.96 -6.23 -3.03
N ARG A 66 21.01 -5.52 -1.90
CA ARG A 66 22.03 -5.69 -0.86
C ARG A 66 21.71 -6.82 0.13
N HIS A 67 20.73 -7.67 -0.17
CA HIS A 67 20.34 -8.82 0.65
C HIS A 67 20.01 -8.47 2.12
N ARG A 68 19.56 -7.25 2.40
CA ARG A 68 19.28 -6.80 3.76
C ARG A 68 18.09 -7.55 4.35
N ARG A 69 18.26 -8.17 5.52
CA ARG A 69 17.22 -9.01 6.15
C ARG A 69 15.91 -8.28 6.44
N TRP A 70 15.97 -6.98 6.75
CA TRP A 70 14.80 -6.18 7.12
C TRP A 70 13.76 -6.02 5.99
N VAL A 71 14.17 -6.16 4.73
CA VAL A 71 13.25 -5.94 3.59
C VAL A 71 12.14 -6.98 3.57
N ARG A 72 12.46 -8.25 3.83
CA ARG A 72 11.49 -9.34 3.79
C ARG A 72 10.32 -9.15 4.76
N PRO A 73 10.54 -8.96 6.08
CA PRO A 73 9.44 -8.78 7.01
C PRO A 73 8.66 -7.48 6.74
N VAL A 74 9.30 -6.39 6.30
CA VAL A 74 8.60 -5.16 5.88
C VAL A 74 7.68 -5.42 4.68
N MET A 75 8.18 -6.09 3.65
CA MET A 75 7.39 -6.37 2.45
C MET A 75 6.22 -7.31 2.75
N LEU A 76 6.43 -8.38 3.51
CA LEU A 76 5.35 -9.29 3.91
C LEU A 76 4.29 -8.59 4.78
N ALA A 77 4.73 -7.76 5.72
CA ALA A 77 3.87 -6.98 6.59
C ALA A 77 2.93 -6.04 5.81
N LEU A 78 3.41 -5.44 4.73
CA LEU A 78 2.65 -4.49 3.92
C LEU A 78 1.84 -5.18 2.82
N SER A 79 2.42 -6.18 2.14
CA SER A 79 1.80 -6.78 0.97
C SER A 79 0.63 -7.70 1.30
N LEU A 80 0.66 -8.45 2.41
CA LEU A 80 -0.42 -9.37 2.76
C LEU A 80 -1.74 -8.62 3.10
N PRO A 81 -1.76 -7.68 4.07
CA PRO A 81 -2.99 -6.91 4.32
C PRO A 81 -3.34 -6.02 3.14
N GLY A 82 -2.35 -5.52 2.39
CA GLY A 82 -2.56 -4.72 1.19
C GLY A 82 -3.31 -5.49 0.10
N THR A 83 -2.95 -6.76 -0.13
CA THR A 83 -3.66 -7.65 -1.06
C THR A 83 -5.10 -7.86 -0.62
N LEU A 84 -5.34 -8.12 0.67
CA LEU A 84 -6.69 -8.31 1.21
C LEU A 84 -7.54 -7.05 0.99
N LEU A 85 -7.01 -5.87 1.34
CA LEU A 85 -7.70 -4.60 1.10
C LEU A 85 -7.92 -4.34 -0.38
N GLY A 86 -6.97 -4.71 -1.23
CA GLY A 86 -7.08 -4.60 -2.68
C GLY A 86 -8.18 -5.48 -3.28
N VAL A 87 -8.35 -6.71 -2.77
CA VAL A 87 -9.46 -7.59 -3.16
C VAL A 87 -10.80 -6.96 -2.78
N LEU A 88 -10.91 -6.45 -1.55
CA LEU A 88 -12.13 -5.78 -1.10
C LEU A 88 -12.45 -4.54 -1.94
N ALA A 89 -11.46 -3.67 -2.17
CA ALA A 89 -11.63 -2.45 -2.96
C ALA A 89 -12.00 -2.76 -4.43
N THR A 90 -11.35 -3.76 -5.03
CA THR A 90 -11.65 -4.17 -6.41
C THR A 90 -13.02 -4.83 -6.52
N GLY A 91 -13.43 -5.62 -5.53
CA GLY A 91 -14.77 -6.19 -5.47
C GLY A 91 -15.86 -5.12 -5.37
N VAL A 92 -15.66 -4.11 -4.50
CA VAL A 92 -16.56 -2.95 -4.39
C VAL A 92 -16.63 -2.18 -5.71
N LEU A 93 -15.48 -1.93 -6.35
CA LEU A 93 -15.44 -1.29 -7.66
C LEU A 93 -16.25 -2.11 -8.69
N ALA A 94 -16.01 -3.41 -8.79
CA ALA A 94 -16.72 -4.28 -9.74
C ALA A 94 -18.24 -4.30 -9.53
N LEU A 95 -18.70 -4.20 -8.27
CA LEU A 95 -20.13 -4.16 -7.94
C LEU A 95 -20.79 -2.81 -8.26
N THR A 96 -20.05 -1.69 -8.11
CA THR A 96 -20.59 -0.33 -8.30
C THR A 96 -20.46 0.18 -9.73
N LEU A 97 -19.48 -0.33 -10.49
CA LEU A 97 -19.15 0.16 -11.82
C LEU A 97 -20.27 0.06 -12.86
N PRO A 98 -21.11 -1.00 -12.90
CA PRO A 98 -22.23 -1.05 -13.84
C PRO A 98 -23.20 0.13 -13.69
N GLU A 99 -23.43 0.59 -12.46
CA GLU A 99 -24.36 1.69 -12.19
C GLU A 99 -23.77 3.03 -12.59
N VAL A 100 -22.47 3.22 -12.33
CA VAL A 100 -21.72 4.38 -12.82
C VAL A 100 -21.81 4.47 -14.35
N LEU A 101 -21.62 3.35 -15.04
CA LEU A 101 -21.74 3.31 -16.51
C LEU A 101 -23.17 3.59 -16.99
N GLN A 102 -24.18 2.99 -16.36
CA GLN A 102 -25.58 3.22 -16.74
C GLN A 102 -26.00 4.67 -16.56
N ALA A 103 -25.61 5.29 -15.44
CA ALA A 103 -25.89 6.69 -15.18
C ALA A 103 -25.14 7.63 -16.13
N ALA A 104 -23.90 7.30 -16.51
CA ALA A 104 -23.16 8.04 -17.53
C ALA A 104 -23.84 7.98 -18.91
N LEU A 105 -24.34 6.80 -19.32
CA LEU A 105 -25.06 6.62 -20.58
C LEU A 105 -26.40 7.36 -20.58
N ALA A 106 -27.16 7.30 -19.48
CA ALA A 106 -28.43 8.03 -19.34
C ALA A 106 -28.24 9.55 -19.39
N GLY A 107 -27.10 10.06 -18.92
CA GLY A 107 -26.81 11.50 -18.89
C GLY A 107 -26.59 12.14 -20.27
N ALA A 108 -26.23 11.37 -21.29
CA ALA A 108 -25.80 11.88 -22.59
C ALA A 108 -26.89 12.41 -23.52
N GLY A 109 -28.16 12.20 -23.17
CA GLY A 109 -29.29 12.82 -23.87
C GLY A 109 -29.70 14.17 -23.30
N SER A 110 -29.02 14.67 -22.25
CA SER A 110 -29.42 15.92 -21.59
C SER A 110 -29.05 17.14 -22.46
N PRO A 111 -30.00 18.04 -22.79
CA PRO A 111 -29.78 19.20 -23.67
C PRO A 111 -28.83 20.29 -23.12
N GLY A 112 -28.14 20.04 -22.00
CA GLY A 112 -27.28 21.00 -21.30
C GLY A 112 -25.79 20.99 -21.68
N GLY A 113 -25.41 20.44 -22.84
CA GLY A 113 -24.02 20.54 -23.34
C GLY A 113 -22.99 19.67 -22.59
N GLY A 114 -23.44 18.61 -21.91
CA GLY A 114 -22.53 17.60 -21.35
C GLY A 114 -21.72 16.88 -22.44
N PRO A 115 -20.54 16.32 -22.11
CA PRO A 115 -19.79 15.49 -23.05
C PRO A 115 -20.69 14.36 -23.56
N ALA A 116 -20.65 14.10 -24.88
CA ALA A 116 -21.40 13.02 -25.50
C ALA A 116 -21.11 11.70 -24.77
N ALA A 117 -22.14 10.84 -24.59
CA ALA A 117 -21.95 9.53 -23.98
C ALA A 117 -20.82 8.82 -24.72
N PRO A 118 -19.89 8.19 -23.99
CA PRO A 118 -19.04 7.20 -24.61
C PRO A 118 -19.96 6.12 -25.22
N PRO A 119 -19.67 5.64 -26.44
CA PRO A 119 -20.38 4.51 -27.01
C PRO A 119 -20.42 3.34 -26.02
N PRO A 120 -21.49 2.50 -25.99
CA PRO A 120 -21.61 1.39 -25.03
C PRO A 120 -20.37 0.48 -24.98
N LEU A 121 -19.74 0.26 -26.15
CA LEU A 121 -18.50 -0.50 -26.26
C LEU A 121 -17.33 0.19 -25.54
N ALA A 122 -17.18 1.52 -25.67
CA ALA A 122 -16.14 2.29 -24.99
C ALA A 122 -16.35 2.31 -23.47
N ALA A 123 -17.61 2.43 -23.01
CA ALA A 123 -17.97 2.34 -21.60
C ALA A 123 -17.60 0.97 -21.00
N THR A 124 -17.97 -0.10 -21.70
CA THR A 124 -17.65 -1.48 -21.29
C THR A 124 -16.15 -1.72 -21.26
N PHE A 125 -15.43 -1.27 -22.29
CA PHE A 125 -13.98 -1.36 -22.36
C PHE A 125 -13.31 -0.60 -21.20
N ALA A 126 -13.73 0.65 -20.94
CA ALA A 126 -13.20 1.43 -19.82
C ALA A 126 -13.44 0.75 -18.47
N ALA A 127 -14.59 0.12 -18.29
CA ALA A 127 -14.87 -0.65 -17.08
C ALA A 127 -13.98 -1.90 -16.96
N ALA A 128 -13.84 -2.67 -18.04
CA ALA A 128 -12.97 -3.83 -18.06
C ALA A 128 -11.51 -3.46 -17.77
N VAL A 129 -11.02 -2.35 -18.35
CA VAL A 129 -9.68 -1.82 -18.07
C VAL A 129 -9.55 -1.38 -16.61
N SER A 130 -10.56 -0.72 -16.05
CA SER A 130 -10.54 -0.26 -14.65
C SER A 130 -10.50 -1.42 -13.66
N ILE A 131 -11.32 -2.46 -13.88
CA ILE A 131 -11.32 -3.69 -13.06
C ILE A 131 -10.01 -4.45 -13.25
N GLY A 132 -9.55 -4.62 -14.49
CA GLY A 132 -8.28 -5.29 -14.81
C GLY A 132 -7.10 -4.59 -14.15
N ALA A 133 -7.05 -3.27 -14.20
CA ALA A 133 -6.05 -2.47 -13.50
C ALA A 133 -6.16 -2.66 -11.98
N GLY A 134 -7.36 -2.63 -11.40
CA GLY A 134 -7.57 -2.92 -9.98
C GLY A 134 -7.04 -4.29 -9.58
N LEU A 135 -7.35 -5.33 -10.36
CA LEU A 135 -6.86 -6.69 -10.13
C LEU A 135 -5.33 -6.76 -10.24
N ILE A 136 -4.71 -6.10 -11.22
CA ILE A 136 -3.25 -6.14 -11.38
C ILE A 136 -2.56 -5.35 -10.26
N PHE A 137 -2.97 -4.11 -10.01
CA PHE A 137 -2.25 -3.19 -9.12
C PHE A 137 -2.59 -3.37 -7.64
N TYR A 138 -3.84 -3.68 -7.30
CA TYR A 138 -4.27 -3.83 -5.91
C TYR A 138 -4.23 -5.27 -5.41
N VAL A 139 -4.31 -6.27 -6.31
CA VAL A 139 -4.32 -7.69 -5.93
C VAL A 139 -3.06 -8.41 -6.41
N GLY A 140 -2.80 -8.39 -7.71
CA GLY A 140 -1.76 -9.16 -8.37
C GLY A 140 -0.36 -8.76 -7.93
N LEU A 141 -0.02 -7.47 -7.97
CA LEU A 141 1.30 -6.96 -7.60
C LEU A 141 1.62 -7.15 -6.11
N PRO A 142 0.75 -6.74 -5.15
CA PRO A 142 0.96 -7.03 -3.73
C PRO A 142 1.00 -8.54 -3.47
N GLY A 143 0.13 -9.34 -4.09
CA GLY A 143 0.11 -10.79 -3.94
C GLY A 143 1.39 -11.46 -4.46
N LEU A 144 1.90 -11.01 -5.61
CA LEU A 144 3.18 -11.47 -6.17
C LEU A 144 4.34 -11.13 -5.23
N LEU A 145 4.38 -9.91 -4.70
CA LEU A 145 5.40 -9.51 -3.72
C LEU A 145 5.30 -10.36 -2.45
N ALA A 146 4.10 -10.61 -1.93
CA ALA A 146 3.88 -11.51 -0.79
C ALA A 146 4.42 -12.92 -1.08
N ALA A 147 4.06 -13.50 -2.22
CA ALA A 147 4.51 -14.83 -2.62
C ALA A 147 6.03 -14.91 -2.79
N LEU A 148 6.64 -13.92 -3.44
CA LEU A 148 8.09 -13.85 -3.62
C LEU A 148 8.81 -13.80 -2.26
N TYR A 149 8.38 -12.92 -1.35
CA TYR A 149 9.01 -12.74 -0.05
C TYR A 149 8.68 -13.85 0.97
N ALA A 150 7.63 -14.63 0.76
CA ALA A 150 7.27 -15.75 1.64
C ALA A 150 8.25 -16.93 1.54
N ARG A 151 8.92 -17.10 0.39
CA ARG A 151 9.82 -18.23 0.10
C ARG A 151 10.93 -18.42 1.15
N SER A 152 11.13 -19.67 1.60
CA SER A 152 12.18 -20.08 2.56
C SER A 152 13.59 -19.86 2.01
N ASP A 153 13.83 -20.17 0.73
CA ASP A 153 15.16 -19.98 0.10
C ASP A 153 15.68 -18.54 0.23
N LEU A 154 14.77 -17.56 0.19
CA LEU A 154 15.14 -16.16 0.36
C LEU A 154 15.53 -15.84 1.79
N GLN A 155 14.85 -16.44 2.77
CA GLN A 155 15.17 -16.29 4.18
C GLN A 155 16.58 -16.80 4.45
N GLU A 156 16.89 -18.03 4.01
CA GLU A 156 18.19 -18.66 4.24
C GLU A 156 19.32 -17.88 3.57
N ARG A 157 19.12 -17.42 2.33
CA ARG A 157 20.12 -16.61 1.62
C ARG A 157 20.35 -15.25 2.28
N CYS A 158 19.31 -14.57 2.76
CA CYS A 158 19.49 -13.31 3.49
C CYS A 158 20.11 -13.56 4.87
N ALA A 159 19.83 -14.73 5.47
CA ALA A 159 20.49 -15.15 6.69
C ALA A 159 22.00 -15.32 6.46
N ALA A 160 22.41 -16.02 5.40
CA ALA A 160 23.81 -16.22 5.08
C ALA A 160 24.54 -14.91 4.72
N LEU A 161 23.91 -14.03 3.94
CA LEU A 161 24.58 -12.85 3.35
C LEU A 161 24.57 -11.59 4.24
N ASP A 162 23.65 -11.49 5.19
CA ASP A 162 23.54 -10.33 6.08
C ASP A 162 23.50 -10.79 7.55
N PRO A 163 24.63 -11.16 8.17
CA PRO A 163 24.64 -11.71 9.53
C PRO A 163 24.33 -10.67 10.62
N GLN A 164 24.33 -9.39 10.28
CA GLN A 164 24.12 -8.32 11.26
C GLN A 164 22.68 -8.32 11.78
N PRO A 165 22.47 -8.13 13.10
CA PRO A 165 21.14 -7.95 13.64
C PRO A 165 20.48 -6.71 13.02
N ARG A 166 19.22 -6.85 12.60
CA ARG A 166 18.41 -5.76 12.04
C ARG A 166 17.30 -5.37 13.01
N TRP A 167 16.83 -4.13 12.87
CA TRP A 167 15.76 -3.57 13.69
C TRP A 167 14.45 -4.38 13.63
N THR A 168 14.24 -5.16 12.56
CA THR A 168 13.08 -6.06 12.39
C THR A 168 13.21 -7.39 13.12
N ASP A 169 14.42 -7.82 13.46
CA ASP A 169 14.67 -9.20 13.94
C ASP A 169 14.12 -9.43 15.36
N HIS A 170 13.91 -8.36 16.12
CA HIS A 170 13.38 -8.40 17.48
C HIS A 170 11.85 -8.39 17.55
N LEU A 171 11.17 -8.26 16.40
CA LEU A 171 9.74 -8.06 16.34
C LEU A 171 9.04 -9.23 15.64
N PRO A 172 8.02 -9.83 16.25
CA PRO A 172 7.13 -10.72 15.54
C PRO A 172 6.53 -9.99 14.32
N LEU A 173 6.49 -10.66 13.17
CA LEU A 173 5.95 -10.11 11.92
C LEU A 173 4.57 -9.42 12.09
N PRO A 174 3.62 -9.94 12.89
CA PRO A 174 2.34 -9.27 13.12
C PRO A 174 2.43 -7.93 13.83
N VAL A 175 3.35 -7.81 14.80
CA VAL A 175 3.61 -6.56 15.54
C VAL A 175 4.19 -5.53 14.59
N LEU A 176 5.18 -5.94 13.80
CA LEU A 176 5.80 -5.09 12.78
C LEU A 176 4.76 -4.62 11.76
N GLY A 177 3.93 -5.54 11.24
CA GLY A 177 2.89 -5.20 10.27
C GLY A 177 1.87 -4.22 10.82
N THR A 178 1.37 -4.45 12.03
CA THR A 178 0.43 -3.53 12.68
C THR A 178 1.06 -2.15 12.88
N SER A 179 2.32 -2.09 13.32
CA SER A 179 3.05 -0.83 13.48
C SER A 179 3.24 -0.08 12.15
N LEU A 180 3.61 -0.77 11.08
CA LEU A 180 3.82 -0.17 9.76
C LEU A 180 2.50 0.33 9.16
N TRP A 181 1.41 -0.44 9.30
CA TRP A 181 0.08 -0.04 8.84
C TRP A 181 -0.48 1.14 9.62
N LEU A 182 -0.24 1.24 10.93
CA LEU A 182 -0.60 2.43 11.70
C LEU A 182 0.23 3.65 11.27
N GLY A 183 1.53 3.48 11.02
CA GLY A 183 2.39 4.55 10.51
C GLY A 183 1.93 5.03 9.13
N LEU A 184 1.65 4.10 8.21
CA LEU A 184 1.10 4.40 6.90
C LEU A 184 -0.29 5.03 6.99
N GLY A 185 -1.13 4.56 7.93
CA GLY A 185 -2.42 5.13 8.25
C GLY A 185 -2.33 6.56 8.76
N ALA A 186 -1.33 6.89 9.59
CA ALA A 186 -1.08 8.26 10.03
C ALA A 186 -0.78 9.17 8.84
N VAL A 187 0.11 8.74 7.93
CA VAL A 187 0.41 9.46 6.68
C VAL A 187 -0.85 9.58 5.83
N GLY A 188 -1.59 8.49 5.61
CA GLY A 188 -2.83 8.47 4.83
C GLY A 188 -3.90 9.41 5.38
N VAL A 189 -4.06 9.50 6.71
CA VAL A 189 -4.99 10.45 7.35
C VAL A 189 -4.53 11.89 7.16
N LEU A 190 -3.22 12.18 7.27
CA LEU A 190 -2.70 13.53 6.99
C LEU A 190 -2.94 13.95 5.54
N LEU A 191 -2.85 13.00 4.61
CA LEU A 191 -3.18 13.22 3.21
C LEU A 191 -4.67 13.57 2.97
N CYS A 192 -5.54 13.38 3.97
CA CYS A 192 -6.93 13.85 3.93
C CYS A 192 -7.10 15.33 4.33
N LEU A 193 -6.07 16.00 4.89
CA LEU A 193 -6.16 17.41 5.30
C LEU A 193 -6.70 18.36 4.21
N PRO A 194 -6.27 18.26 2.94
CA PRO A 194 -6.73 19.17 1.90
C PRO A 194 -8.22 19.10 1.58
N TYR A 195 -8.91 18.03 1.98
CA TYR A 195 -10.37 17.91 1.79
C TYR A 195 -11.15 18.72 2.82
N GLY A 196 -10.58 19.05 3.98
CA GLY A 196 -11.23 19.87 5.00
C GLY A 196 -12.54 19.30 5.57
N VAL A 197 -12.82 18.01 5.35
CA VAL A 197 -14.03 17.31 5.80
C VAL A 197 -13.63 16.02 6.51
N PHE A 198 -14.27 15.72 7.64
CA PHE A 198 -14.03 14.51 8.41
C PHE A 198 -15.34 13.83 8.83
N PRO A 199 -15.56 12.54 8.48
CA PRO A 199 -16.73 11.80 8.90
C PRO A 199 -16.63 11.41 10.38
N CYS A 200 -17.66 11.73 11.16
CA CYS A 200 -17.69 11.48 12.60
C CYS A 200 -19.09 11.02 13.04
N PHE A 201 -19.26 9.73 13.30
CA PHE A 201 -20.46 9.14 13.93
C PHE A 201 -21.82 9.62 13.36
N GLY A 202 -21.98 9.66 12.04
CA GLY A 202 -23.25 10.09 11.45
C GLY A 202 -23.29 11.55 11.01
N VAL A 203 -22.26 12.34 11.31
CA VAL A 203 -22.16 13.74 10.90
C VAL A 203 -20.88 13.99 10.08
N LEU A 204 -20.93 14.99 9.20
CA LEU A 204 -19.74 15.50 8.52
C LEU A 204 -19.30 16.77 9.21
N LEU A 205 -18.08 16.77 9.71
CA LEU A 205 -17.43 17.97 10.22
C LEU A 205 -16.66 18.62 9.07
N ALA A 206 -16.65 19.95 9.02
CA ALA A 206 -15.92 20.72 8.02
C ALA A 206 -15.10 21.84 8.67
N GLY A 207 -14.04 22.28 7.99
CA GLY A 207 -13.19 23.40 8.44
C GLY A 207 -12.33 23.05 9.66
N PRO A 208 -12.09 23.99 10.59
CA PRO A 208 -11.21 23.79 11.75
C PRO A 208 -11.47 22.54 12.59
N PRO A 209 -12.72 22.17 12.96
CA PRO A 209 -12.95 20.95 13.75
C PRO A 209 -12.60 19.67 12.98
N ALA A 210 -12.82 19.64 11.65
CA ALA A 210 -12.41 18.52 10.81
C ALA A 210 -10.87 18.40 10.79
N THR A 211 -10.17 19.52 10.57
CA THR A 211 -8.70 19.57 10.61
C THR A 211 -8.16 19.09 11.95
N ALA A 212 -8.73 19.53 13.07
CA ALA A 212 -8.32 19.10 14.40
C ALA A 212 -8.47 17.59 14.60
N LEU A 213 -9.59 17.00 14.16
CA LEU A 213 -9.80 15.55 14.25
C LEU A 213 -8.91 14.74 13.31
N VAL A 214 -8.62 15.24 12.11
CA VAL A 214 -7.64 14.63 11.19
C VAL A 214 -6.26 14.59 11.87
N LEU A 215 -5.80 15.71 12.43
CA LEU A 215 -4.51 15.79 13.12
C LEU A 215 -4.47 14.90 14.36
N LEU A 216 -5.54 14.88 15.16
CA LEU A 216 -5.64 14.03 16.34
C LEU A 216 -5.61 12.55 15.97
N THR A 217 -6.32 12.16 14.91
CA THR A 217 -6.36 10.78 14.42
C THR A 217 -4.99 10.36 13.87
N ALA A 218 -4.33 11.23 13.09
CA ALA A 218 -2.97 10.98 12.60
C ALA A 218 -1.96 10.84 13.75
N ALA A 219 -2.03 11.72 14.75
CA ALA A 219 -1.18 11.66 15.94
C ALA A 219 -1.44 10.37 16.73
N ALA A 220 -2.70 9.99 16.93
CA ALA A 220 -3.07 8.73 17.58
C ALA A 220 -2.50 7.52 16.82
N CYS A 221 -2.64 7.48 15.49
CA CYS A 221 -2.04 6.44 14.65
C CYS A 221 -0.51 6.39 14.79
N ALA A 222 0.18 7.54 14.78
CA ALA A 222 1.64 7.60 14.92
C ALA A 222 2.12 7.16 16.31
N VAL A 223 1.44 7.59 17.38
CA VAL A 223 1.74 7.19 18.76
C VAL A 223 1.49 5.70 18.94
N LEU A 224 0.37 5.18 18.45
CA LEU A 224 0.06 3.75 18.50
C LEU A 224 1.02 2.93 17.66
N ALA A 225 1.44 3.40 16.47
CA ALA A 225 2.47 2.75 15.68
C ALA A 225 3.75 2.54 16.50
N ARG A 226 4.24 3.60 17.14
CA ARG A 226 5.42 3.55 18.02
C ARG A 226 5.19 2.67 19.25
N ALA A 227 4.02 2.72 19.87
CA ALA A 227 3.72 1.95 21.07
C ALA A 227 3.55 0.45 20.79
N VAL A 228 2.93 0.09 19.65
CA VAL A 228 2.86 -1.29 19.13
C VAL A 228 4.25 -1.80 18.77
N TYR A 229 5.09 -0.98 18.12
CA TYR A 229 6.49 -1.31 17.87
C TYR A 229 7.26 -1.62 19.17
N ARG A 230 7.00 -0.85 20.23
CA ARG A 230 7.55 -1.07 21.58
C ARG A 230 6.85 -2.19 22.36
N ARG A 231 5.90 -2.90 21.75
CA ARG A 231 5.13 -4.01 22.35
C ARG A 231 4.40 -3.64 23.65
N HIS A 232 3.93 -2.39 23.80
CA HIS A 232 3.11 -2.02 24.96
C HIS A 232 1.76 -2.77 24.93
N PRO A 233 1.36 -3.47 26.01
CA PRO A 233 0.13 -4.26 26.01
C PRO A 233 -1.13 -3.41 25.83
N LEU A 234 -1.14 -2.19 26.38
CA LEU A 234 -2.25 -1.25 26.21
C LEU A 234 -2.40 -0.74 24.77
N ALA A 235 -1.28 -0.63 24.02
CA ALA A 235 -1.30 -0.14 22.65
C ALA A 235 -2.08 -1.07 21.72
N TRP A 236 -2.06 -2.38 22.01
CA TRP A 236 -2.83 -3.37 21.29
C TRP A 236 -4.34 -3.16 21.44
N ASN A 237 -4.82 -3.06 22.69
CA ASN A 237 -6.23 -2.82 22.97
C ASN A 237 -6.69 -1.46 22.41
N ALA A 238 -5.85 -0.43 22.51
CA ALA A 238 -6.13 0.88 21.94
C ALA A 238 -6.18 0.85 20.40
N THR A 239 -5.34 0.04 19.74
CA THR A 239 -5.40 -0.16 18.28
C THR A 239 -6.70 -0.85 17.87
N LEU A 240 -7.10 -1.89 18.59
CA LEU A 240 -8.38 -2.58 18.34
C LEU A 240 -9.57 -1.63 18.54
N ALA A 241 -9.55 -0.83 19.61
CA ALA A 241 -10.55 0.19 19.87
C ALA A 241 -10.60 1.25 18.77
N LEU A 242 -9.43 1.74 18.30
CA LEU A 242 -9.34 2.70 17.21
C LEU A 242 -9.95 2.15 15.91
N VAL A 243 -9.62 0.90 15.55
CA VAL A 243 -10.19 0.24 14.35
C VAL A 243 -11.71 0.06 14.49
N ALA A 244 -12.18 -0.40 15.66
CA ALA A 244 -13.60 -0.60 15.90
C ALA A 244 -14.38 0.73 15.88
N LEU A 245 -13.89 1.76 16.56
CA LEU A 245 -14.50 3.08 16.59
C LEU A 245 -14.46 3.76 15.23
N GLY A 246 -13.34 3.67 14.50
CA GLY A 246 -13.23 4.18 13.13
C GLY A 246 -14.20 3.49 12.17
N GLY A 247 -14.28 2.15 12.23
CA GLY A 247 -15.22 1.36 11.44
C GLY A 247 -16.68 1.68 11.75
N LEU A 248 -17.02 1.80 13.03
CA LEU A 248 -18.37 2.18 13.49
C LEU A 248 -18.71 3.61 13.06
N SER A 249 -17.80 4.56 13.26
CA SER A 249 -17.96 5.96 12.86
C SER A 249 -18.19 6.09 11.35
N GLY A 250 -17.34 5.45 10.53
CA GLY A 250 -17.46 5.47 9.08
C GLY A 250 -18.77 4.84 8.60
N SER A 251 -19.11 3.66 9.12
CA SER A 251 -20.34 2.95 8.75
C SER A 251 -21.59 3.75 9.15
N LEU A 252 -21.65 4.26 10.38
CA LEU A 252 -22.77 5.10 10.84
C LEU A 252 -22.89 6.38 10.02
N THR A 253 -21.75 6.97 9.63
CA THR A 253 -21.72 8.15 8.77
C THR A 253 -22.33 7.84 7.41
N PHE A 254 -21.88 6.80 6.70
CA PHE A 254 -22.44 6.49 5.38
C PHE A 254 -23.86 5.90 5.42
N VAL A 255 -24.32 5.39 6.58
CA VAL A 255 -25.72 5.03 6.80
C VAL A 255 -26.62 6.25 6.96
N ARG A 256 -26.10 7.41 7.42
CA ARG A 256 -26.90 8.62 7.67
C ARG A 256 -26.71 9.70 6.63
N VAL A 257 -25.48 9.89 6.19
CA VAL A 257 -25.05 10.93 5.26
C VAL A 257 -24.88 10.34 3.87
N ASP A 258 -25.21 11.11 2.84
CA ASP A 258 -24.90 10.75 1.46
C ASP A 258 -23.39 10.90 1.21
N PRO A 259 -22.68 9.89 0.66
CA PRO A 259 -21.28 10.05 0.26
C PRO A 259 -21.01 11.30 -0.60
N LEU A 260 -21.99 11.76 -1.38
CA LEU A 260 -21.88 12.99 -2.17
C LEU A 260 -21.74 14.26 -1.33
N ASP A 261 -22.28 14.28 -0.12
CA ASP A 261 -22.17 15.44 0.77
C ASP A 261 -20.72 15.68 1.22
N VAL A 262 -19.89 14.63 1.27
CA VAL A 262 -18.45 14.77 1.53
C VAL A 262 -17.80 15.63 0.44
N TYR A 263 -18.11 15.34 -0.83
CA TYR A 263 -17.55 16.07 -1.96
C TYR A 263 -18.10 17.50 -2.09
N ARG A 264 -19.38 17.70 -1.75
CA ARG A 264 -19.99 19.04 -1.72
C ARG A 264 -19.33 19.92 -0.66
N LEU A 265 -19.13 19.38 0.55
CA LEU A 265 -18.53 20.11 1.66
C LEU A 265 -17.03 20.34 1.48
N SER A 266 -16.32 19.42 0.82
CA SER A 266 -14.89 19.59 0.56
C SER A 266 -14.59 20.62 -0.53
N ASN A 267 -15.60 20.99 -1.32
CA ASN A 267 -15.48 21.89 -2.47
C ASN A 267 -14.34 21.47 -3.44
N THR A 268 -14.05 20.16 -3.51
CA THR A 268 -12.94 19.64 -4.30
C THR A 268 -13.34 19.31 -5.73
N LEU A 269 -14.63 19.11 -6.00
CA LEU A 269 -15.15 18.77 -7.32
C LEU A 269 -15.87 19.97 -7.96
N PRO A 270 -15.64 20.25 -9.27
CA PRO A 270 -16.44 21.19 -10.04
C PRO A 270 -17.94 20.84 -9.99
N ARG A 271 -18.80 21.86 -10.00
CA ARG A 271 -20.27 21.68 -9.92
C ARG A 271 -20.82 20.74 -11.00
N GLU A 272 -20.25 20.77 -12.20
CA GLU A 272 -20.66 19.88 -13.29
C GLU A 272 -20.36 18.41 -12.98
N GLN A 273 -19.21 18.13 -12.35
CA GLN A 273 -18.85 16.77 -11.93
C GLN A 273 -19.72 16.30 -10.76
N LEU A 274 -20.02 17.18 -9.81
CA LEU A 274 -20.98 16.90 -8.75
C LEU A 274 -22.36 16.57 -9.31
N ALA A 275 -22.86 17.36 -10.27
CA ALA A 275 -24.15 17.10 -10.91
C ALA A 275 -24.16 15.76 -11.66
N LEU A 276 -23.04 15.36 -12.28
CA LEU A 276 -22.91 14.03 -12.86
C LEU A 276 -22.97 12.95 -11.78
N MET A 277 -22.24 13.11 -10.67
CA MET A 277 -22.26 12.16 -9.56
C MET A 277 -23.62 12.06 -8.86
N GLU A 278 -24.37 13.15 -8.77
CA GLU A 278 -25.75 13.17 -8.27
C GLU A 278 -26.68 12.31 -9.11
N ARG A 279 -26.47 12.25 -10.43
CA ARG A 279 -27.22 11.32 -11.30
C ARG A 279 -26.85 9.86 -11.06
N MET A 280 -25.65 9.60 -10.55
CA MET A 280 -25.19 8.26 -10.17
C MET A 280 -25.59 7.88 -8.74
N ARG A 281 -26.39 8.71 -8.05
CA ARG A 281 -26.83 8.45 -6.67
C ARG A 281 -27.78 7.26 -6.65
N THR A 282 -27.23 6.08 -6.37
CA THR A 282 -28.00 4.84 -6.16
C THR A 282 -27.93 4.40 -4.71
N GLY A 283 -28.96 3.71 -4.24
CA GLY A 283 -28.94 3.07 -2.92
C GLY A 283 -27.81 2.03 -2.80
N ARG A 284 -27.41 1.41 -3.91
CA ARG A 284 -26.30 0.46 -3.97
C ARG A 284 -24.93 1.09 -3.80
N LEU A 285 -24.69 2.29 -4.34
CA LEU A 285 -23.46 3.03 -4.05
C LEU A 285 -23.32 3.28 -2.55
N ARG A 286 -24.39 3.72 -1.89
CA ARG A 286 -24.43 3.89 -0.43
C ARG A 286 -24.13 2.58 0.31
N LEU A 287 -24.81 1.49 -0.07
CA LEU A 287 -24.58 0.17 0.51
C LEU A 287 -23.15 -0.32 0.29
N ALA A 288 -22.54 0.00 -0.85
CA ALA A 288 -21.16 -0.35 -1.14
C ALA A 288 -20.18 0.42 -0.24
N PHE A 289 -20.41 1.71 0.02
CA PHE A 289 -19.62 2.49 0.98
C PHE A 289 -19.76 1.92 2.41
N VAL A 290 -20.99 1.75 2.91
CA VAL A 290 -21.24 1.19 4.25
C VAL A 290 -20.66 -0.22 4.39
N GLY A 291 -20.92 -1.08 3.40
CA GLY A 291 -20.45 -2.46 3.39
C GLY A 291 -18.93 -2.54 3.33
N SER A 292 -18.28 -1.71 2.52
CA SER A 292 -16.81 -1.68 2.43
C SER A 292 -16.16 -1.18 3.71
N THR A 293 -16.70 -0.14 4.36
CA THR A 293 -16.16 0.36 5.63
C THR A 293 -16.35 -0.66 6.76
N ALA A 294 -17.54 -1.26 6.85
CA ALA A 294 -17.84 -2.28 7.85
C ALA A 294 -16.97 -3.52 7.65
N LEU A 295 -16.90 -4.04 6.42
CA LEU A 295 -16.12 -5.23 6.09
C LEU A 295 -14.62 -5.01 6.32
N SER A 296 -14.08 -3.85 5.93
CA SER A 296 -12.67 -3.52 6.17
C SER A 296 -12.35 -3.43 7.65
N ALA A 297 -13.24 -2.83 8.46
CA ALA A 297 -13.05 -2.75 9.90
C ALA A 297 -13.14 -4.12 10.58
N LEU A 298 -14.09 -4.96 10.16
CA LEU A 298 -14.22 -6.34 10.65
C LEU A 298 -13.01 -7.19 10.26
N ALA A 299 -12.54 -7.08 9.01
CA ALA A 299 -11.35 -7.78 8.55
C ALA A 299 -10.10 -7.34 9.32
N ALA A 300 -9.93 -6.04 9.55
CA ALA A 300 -8.83 -5.51 10.35
C ALA A 300 -8.92 -5.95 11.83
N ALA A 301 -10.11 -5.91 12.44
CA ALA A 301 -10.31 -6.39 13.80
C ALA A 301 -10.06 -7.89 13.93
N ALA A 302 -10.55 -8.70 12.99
CA ALA A 302 -10.32 -10.14 12.96
C ALA A 302 -8.82 -10.46 12.77
N PHE A 303 -8.15 -9.74 11.87
CA PHE A 303 -6.70 -9.83 11.70
C PHE A 303 -5.98 -9.52 13.02
N LEU A 304 -6.32 -8.41 13.68
CA LEU A 304 -5.73 -8.08 14.98
C LEU A 304 -5.99 -9.23 15.96
N LEU A 305 -7.25 -9.61 16.21
CA LEU A 305 -7.59 -10.67 17.16
C LEU A 305 -6.83 -11.99 16.92
N ALA A 306 -6.65 -12.40 15.66
CA ALA A 306 -5.86 -13.58 15.31
C ALA A 306 -4.39 -13.46 15.75
N GLN A 307 -3.84 -12.25 15.73
CA GLN A 307 -2.45 -11.95 16.10
C GLN A 307 -2.26 -11.66 17.60
N ARG A 308 -3.33 -11.66 18.42
CA ARG A 308 -3.24 -11.41 19.87
C ARG A 308 -2.23 -12.31 20.58
N ARG A 309 -2.05 -13.55 20.09
CA ARG A 309 -1.07 -14.51 20.63
C ARG A 309 0.38 -14.00 20.54
N ALA A 310 0.71 -13.20 19.52
CA ALA A 310 2.05 -12.63 19.34
C ALA A 310 2.39 -11.52 20.37
N PHE A 311 1.39 -11.01 21.10
CA PHE A 311 1.54 -9.97 22.12
C PHE A 311 1.59 -10.52 23.56
N GLY A 312 1.46 -11.84 23.76
CA GLY A 312 1.51 -12.45 25.09
C GLY A 312 2.91 -12.45 25.72
N PRO A 313 3.03 -12.52 27.07
CA PRO A 313 4.31 -12.57 27.79
C PRO A 313 5.26 -13.68 27.31
N ALA A 314 4.70 -14.81 26.87
CA ALA A 314 5.45 -15.95 26.35
C ALA A 314 6.17 -15.69 25.02
N ALA A 315 5.79 -14.64 24.28
CA ALA A 315 6.46 -14.26 23.03
C ALA A 315 7.72 -13.39 23.26
N GLY A 316 8.16 -13.27 24.51
CA GLY A 316 9.33 -12.51 24.95
C GLY A 316 10.60 -13.35 25.13
N THR A 317 10.52 -14.68 25.11
CA THR A 317 11.73 -15.51 25.01
C THR A 317 12.11 -15.51 23.53
N PRO A 318 13.10 -14.71 23.08
CA PRO A 318 13.66 -14.94 21.75
C PRO A 318 13.97 -16.43 21.71
N SER A 319 13.44 -17.15 20.71
CA SER A 319 13.87 -18.51 20.45
C SER A 319 15.38 -18.42 20.43
N ALA A 320 16.02 -18.93 21.50
CA ALA A 320 17.45 -18.82 21.64
C ALA A 320 17.98 -19.30 20.30
N LEU A 321 18.69 -18.42 19.58
CA LEU A 321 19.37 -18.83 18.37
C LEU A 321 20.04 -20.13 18.76
N PRO A 322 19.78 -21.25 18.04
CA PRO A 322 20.44 -22.51 18.37
C PRO A 322 21.92 -22.14 18.54
N PRO A 323 22.53 -22.52 19.68
CA PRO A 323 23.88 -22.09 20.02
C PRO A 323 24.73 -22.29 18.76
N PRO A 324 25.58 -21.31 18.41
CA PRO A 324 26.33 -21.35 17.16
C PRO A 324 26.86 -22.78 17.00
N GLY A 325 26.39 -23.45 15.95
CA GLY A 325 26.76 -24.85 15.71
C GLY A 325 28.29 -24.94 15.80
N PRO A 326 28.84 -26.07 16.29
CA PRO A 326 30.27 -26.22 16.51
C PRO A 326 31.01 -25.61 15.33
N VAL A 327 31.82 -24.58 15.60
CA VAL A 327 32.62 -23.92 14.59
C VAL A 327 33.34 -25.05 13.87
N PRO A 328 33.10 -25.27 12.56
CA PRO A 328 33.79 -26.33 11.85
C PRO A 328 35.27 -26.13 12.12
N PRO A 329 36.01 -27.19 12.52
CA PRO A 329 37.40 -27.06 12.90
C PRO A 329 38.10 -26.26 11.80
N ALA A 330 38.86 -25.24 12.22
CA ALA A 330 39.65 -24.45 11.29
C ALA A 330 40.33 -25.44 10.34
N PRO A 331 40.21 -25.27 9.01
CA PRO A 331 40.86 -26.17 8.07
C PRO A 331 42.30 -26.27 8.53
N ALA A 332 42.70 -27.49 8.93
CA ALA A 332 44.01 -27.73 9.52
C ALA A 332 45.00 -26.98 8.63
N GLU A 333 45.72 -26.02 9.22
CA GLU A 333 46.80 -25.34 8.54
C GLU A 333 47.64 -26.45 7.93
N ALA A 334 47.54 -26.58 6.61
CA ALA A 334 48.36 -27.50 5.86
C ALA A 334 49.77 -26.91 5.94
N THR A 335 50.47 -27.17 7.03
CA THR A 335 51.93 -27.15 7.14
C THR A 335 52.49 -28.30 6.31
N GLY A 336 52.08 -28.35 5.05
CA GLY A 336 52.55 -29.28 4.04
C GLY A 336 53.31 -28.47 3.01
N ASP A 337 54.62 -28.61 3.04
CA ASP A 337 55.57 -28.15 2.03
C ASP A 337 54.94 -28.12 0.64
N ALA A 338 54.73 -26.91 0.11
CA ALA A 338 54.45 -26.74 -1.30
C ALA A 338 55.69 -27.19 -2.08
N PRO A 339 55.60 -28.21 -2.96
CA PRO A 339 56.72 -28.56 -3.83
C PRO A 339 57.03 -27.36 -4.72
N ARG A 340 58.31 -26.95 -4.73
CA ARG A 340 58.86 -25.93 -5.63
C ARG A 340 58.42 -26.19 -7.06
N SER A 341 57.80 -25.18 -7.66
CA SER A 341 57.39 -25.14 -9.05
C SER A 341 58.59 -24.92 -10.00
N GLU A 342 59.56 -25.84 -10.02
CA GLU A 342 60.74 -25.71 -10.90
C GLU A 342 60.67 -26.51 -12.21
N ASP A 343 59.67 -27.38 -12.43
CA ASP A 343 59.57 -28.14 -13.68
C ASP A 343 58.24 -27.92 -14.41
N ARG A 344 58.06 -26.72 -14.95
CA ARG A 344 57.05 -26.49 -15.99
C ARG A 344 57.76 -26.44 -17.35
N PRO A 345 57.68 -27.48 -18.19
CA PRO A 345 58.25 -27.43 -19.52
C PRO A 345 57.52 -26.36 -20.36
N PRO A 346 58.22 -25.72 -21.30
CA PRO A 346 57.63 -24.70 -22.16
C PRO A 346 56.61 -25.35 -23.10
N GLU A 347 55.32 -25.09 -22.85
CA GLU A 347 54.25 -25.39 -23.81
C GLU A 347 54.41 -24.51 -25.05
N GLU A 348 55.09 -25.12 -26.02
CA GLU A 348 54.79 -25.14 -27.45
C GLU A 348 53.71 -24.15 -27.93
N LEU A 349 54.20 -23.08 -28.55
CA LEU A 349 53.50 -22.22 -29.48
C LEU A 349 52.97 -23.04 -30.67
N ALA A 350 51.76 -23.59 -30.54
CA ALA A 350 51.01 -24.13 -31.67
C ALA A 350 50.22 -23.02 -32.37
N SER A 351 50.87 -22.43 -33.36
CA SER A 351 50.27 -21.75 -34.51
C SER A 351 49.23 -22.63 -35.20
N GLY A 352 48.05 -22.09 -35.51
CA GLY A 352 47.07 -22.73 -36.40
C GLY A 352 45.98 -21.75 -36.85
N PRO A 353 45.60 -21.74 -38.15
CA PRO A 353 44.96 -20.61 -38.81
C PRO A 353 43.43 -20.69 -38.81
N HIS A 354 42.76 -19.53 -38.91
CA HIS A 354 41.59 -19.28 -39.77
C HIS A 354 41.24 -17.79 -39.79
#